data_AF-C2EIC5-F1
#
_entry.id   AF-C2EIC5-F1
#
_cell.length_a   1.000
_cell.length_b   1.000
_cell.length_c   1.000
_cell.angle_alpha   90.00
_cell.angle_beta   90.00
_cell.angle_gamma   90.00
#
_symmetry.space_group_name_H-M   'P 1'
#
loop_
_entity.id
_entity.type
_entity.pdbx_description
1 polymer ?
#
loop_
_entity_poly.entity_id
_entity_poly.type
_entity_poly.pdbx_seq_one_letter_code
_entity_poly.pdbx_strand_id
1 'polypeptide(L)' 'MKYVIFSYATLDNLKDKNGQDLIFESKAACFRYLQKKFNFEESKSNKFNTKYESPLKINKLEE' A
#
# COMPACT_ATOMS: atom_id res chain seq x y z
N MET A 1 8.76 -12.16 5.46
CA MET A 1 8.23 -10.88 6.00
C MET A 1 7.04 -10.49 5.15
N LYS A 2 5.89 -10.22 5.76
CA LYS A 2 4.64 -9.92 5.05
C LYS A 2 4.38 -8.41 5.07
N TYR A 3 3.64 -7.92 4.09
CA TYR A 3 3.26 -6.51 3.95
C TYR A 3 1.78 -6.39 3.63
N VAL A 4 1.13 -5.37 4.15
CA VAL A 4 -0.26 -5.03 3.84
C VAL A 4 -0.34 -3.57 3.42
N ILE A 5 -1.42 -3.23 2.73
CA ILE A 5 -1.70 -1.85 2.34
C ILE A 5 -2.85 -1.37 3.22
N PHE A 6 -2.60 -0.40 4.07
CA PHE A 6 -3.62 0.28 4.86
C PHE A 6 -4.23 1.43 4.06
N SER A 7 -5.55 1.58 4.12
CA SER A 7 -6.29 2.65 3.45
C SER A 7 -6.87 3.62 4.49
N TYR A 8 -6.41 4.86 4.49
CA TYR A 8 -6.97 5.95 5.30
C TYR A 8 -8.38 6.34 4.89
N ALA A 9 -8.78 6.08 3.64
CA ALA A 9 -10.14 6.35 3.18
C ALA A 9 -11.17 5.43 3.84
N THR A 10 -10.77 4.20 4.16
CA THR A 10 -11.63 3.19 4.80
C THR A 10 -11.23 2.90 6.24
N LEU A 11 -10.15 3.53 6.73
CA LEU A 11 -9.50 3.27 8.01
C LEU A 11 -9.21 1.77 8.27
N ASP A 12 -8.95 1.01 7.20
CA ASP A 12 -8.78 -0.45 7.26
C ASP A 12 -7.79 -0.94 6.20
N ASN A 13 -7.38 -2.21 6.29
CA ASN A 13 -6.51 -2.84 5.29
C ASN A 13 -7.26 -3.01 3.95
N LEU A 14 -6.51 -2.90 2.86
CA LEU A 14 -7.01 -3.23 1.53
C LEU A 14 -7.36 -4.71 1.49
N LYS A 15 -8.60 -5.00 1.10
CA LYS A 15 -9.12 -6.36 0.97
C LYS A 15 -9.16 -6.78 -0.50
N ASP A 16 -9.03 -8.07 -0.74
CA ASP A 16 -9.27 -8.67 -2.04
C ASP A 16 -10.77 -8.66 -2.38
N LYS A 17 -11.11 -9.18 -3.55
CA LYS A 17 -12.50 -9.31 -4.01
C LYS A 17 -13.37 -10.22 -3.13
N ASN A 18 -12.77 -11.01 -2.25
CA ASN A 18 -13.44 -11.93 -1.32
C ASN A 18 -13.49 -11.37 0.12
N GLY A 19 -13.03 -10.13 0.34
CA GLY A 19 -13.01 -9.51 1.67
C GLY A 19 -11.83 -9.93 2.57
N GLN A 20 -10.82 -10.61 2.02
CA GLN A 20 -9.62 -11.01 2.77
C GLN A 20 -8.52 -9.95 2.64
N ASP A 21 -7.75 -9.71 3.70
CA ASP A 21 -6.66 -8.73 3.66
C ASP A 21 -5.62 -9.08 2.58
N LEU A 22 -5.26 -8.10 1.76
CA LEU A 22 -4.23 -8.24 0.73
C LEU A 22 -2.85 -8.26 1.38
N ILE A 23 -2.32 -9.47 1.55
CA ILE A 23 -0.99 -9.72 2.07
C ILE A 23 0.00 -9.93 0.92
N PHE A 24 1.15 -9.26 1.02
CA PHE A 24 2.23 -9.33 0.04
C PHE A 24 3.52 -9.83 0.68
N GLU A 25 4.26 -10.67 -0.06
CA GLU A 25 5.55 -11.22 0.36
C GLU A 25 6.69 -10.18 0.31
N SER A 26 6.46 -9.02 -0.33
CA SER A 26 7.46 -7.96 -0.43
C SER A 26 6.84 -6.57 -0.61
N LYS A 27 7.57 -5.55 -0.14
CA LYS A 27 7.20 -4.13 -0.36
C LYS A 27 7.09 -3.78 -1.84
N ALA A 28 7.95 -4.35 -2.69
CA ALA A 28 7.91 -4.14 -4.14
C ALA A 28 6.62 -4.68 -4.77
N ALA A 29 6.10 -5.81 -4.27
CA ALA A 29 4.82 -6.35 -4.73
C ALA A 29 3.65 -5.43 -4.35
N CYS A 30 3.64 -4.84 -3.15
CA CYS A 30 2.66 -3.81 -2.78
C CYS A 30 2.72 -2.61 -3.74
N PHE A 31 3.91 -2.11 -4.04
CA PHE A 31 4.09 -0.96 -4.94
C PHE A 31 3.57 -1.25 -6.35
N ARG A 32 3.91 -2.41 -6.93
CA ARG A 32 3.40 -2.80 -8.26
C ARG A 32 1.88 -2.94 -8.28
N TYR A 33 1.30 -3.46 -7.19
CA TYR A 33 -0.15 -3.53 -7.05
C TYR A 33 -0.78 -2.14 -7.03
N LEU A 34 -0.22 -1.22 -6.23
CA LEU A 34 -0.67 0.16 -6.15
C LEU A 34 -0.54 0.90 -7.49
N GLN A 35 0.58 0.71 -8.20
CA GLN A 35 0.79 1.24 -9.54
C GLN A 35 -0.30 0.78 -10.51
N LYS A 36 -0.58 -0.54 -10.55
CA LYS A 36 -1.55 -1.12 -11.48
C LYS A 36 -3.01 -0.76 -11.16
N LYS A 37 -3.36 -0.68 -9.87
CA LYS A 37 -4.75 -0.50 -9.43
C LYS A 37 -5.15 0.95 -9.19
N PHE A 38 -4.23 1.76 -8.71
CA PHE A 38 -4.50 3.13 -8.26
C PHE A 38 -3.69 4.17 -9.05
N ASN A 39 -3.02 3.76 -10.13
CA ASN A 39 -2.10 4.59 -10.90
C ASN A 39 -1.09 5.31 -9.98
N PHE A 40 -0.65 4.61 -8.93
CA PHE A 40 0.22 5.15 -7.89
C PHE A 40 1.63 5.34 -8.46
N GLU A 41 1.97 6.55 -8.88
CA GLU A 41 3.31 6.83 -9.40
C GLU A 41 4.32 6.95 -8.26
N GLU A 42 5.39 6.16 -8.34
CA GLU A 42 6.55 6.36 -7.47
C GLU A 42 7.22 7.66 -7.90
N SER A 43 6.93 8.74 -7.18
CA SER A 43 7.61 10.01 -7.41
C SER A 43 9.10 9.78 -7.21
N LYS A 44 9.90 9.88 -8.28
CA LYS A 44 11.39 9.75 -8.27
C LYS A 44 12.11 10.80 -7.41
N SER A 45 11.39 11.55 -6.60
CA SER A 45 11.94 12.49 -5.64
C SER A 45 12.16 11.78 -4.32
N ASN A 46 13.43 11.65 -3.96
CA ASN A 46 13.97 11.07 -2.73
C ASN A 46 13.62 11.89 -1.46
N LYS A 47 12.40 12.43 -1.40
CA LYS A 47 11.78 13.09 -0.27
C LYS A 47 10.31 12.69 -0.32
N PHE A 48 9.93 11.74 0.53
CA PHE A 48 8.54 11.61 0.96
C PHE A 48 8.16 12.96 1.63
N ASN A 49 7.76 13.92 0.80
CA ASN A 49 7.28 15.20 1.26
C ASN A 49 5.86 14.92 1.78
N THR A 50 5.78 14.75 3.09
CA THR A 50 4.61 14.49 3.93
C THR A 50 3.59 15.63 3.85
N LYS A 51 3.02 15.86 2.66
CA LYS A 51 1.91 16.81 2.44
C LYS A 51 0.78 16.27 1.58
N TYR A 52 1.04 15.22 0.79
CA TYR A 52 0.00 14.36 0.27
C TYR A 52 0.20 13.00 0.93
N GLU A 53 -0.41 12.83 2.10
CA GLU A 53 -0.74 11.51 2.61
C GLU A 53 -1.51 10.81 1.51
N SER A 54 -0.84 9.93 0.76
CA SER A 54 -1.57 9.03 -0.10
C SER A 54 -2.59 8.32 0.78
N PRO A 55 -3.85 8.17 0.34
CA PRO A 55 -4.84 7.46 1.13
C PRO A 55 -4.41 6.01 1.40
N LEU A 56 -3.32 5.52 0.80
CA LEU A 56 -2.79 4.18 0.93
C LEU A 56 -1.37 4.21 1.54
N LYS A 57 -1.14 3.40 2.57
CA LYS A 57 0.14 3.23 3.27
C LYS A 57 0.55 1.76 3.29
N ILE A 58 1.79 1.46 2.95
CA ILE A 58 2.31 0.08 3.05
C ILE A 58 2.84 -0.13 4.47
N ASN A 59 2.24 -1.06 5.21
CA ASN A 59 2.67 -1.47 6.54
C ASN A 59 3.37 -2.84 6.46
N LYS A 60 4.40 -3.03 7.28
CA LYS A 60 5.04 -4.33 7.49
C LYS A 60 4.21 -5.12 8.49
N LEU A 61 3.81 -6.34 8.15
CA LEU A 61 3.30 -7.31 9.12
C LEU A 61 4.52 -7.97 9.77
N GLU A 62 4.76 -7.64 11.03
CA GLU A 62 5.60 -8.46 11.89
C GLU A 62 4.69 -9.51 12.53
N GLU A 63 5.03 -10.79 12.31
CA GLU A 63 4.42 -11.93 13.00
C GLU A 63 4.84 -11.94 14.47
#